data_AF-A0A8C0Z0B6-F1
#
_entry.id   AF-A0A8C0Z0B6-F1
#
_cell.length_a   1.000
_cell.length_b   1.000
_cell.length_c   1.000
_cell.angle_alpha   90.00
_cell.angle_beta   90.00
_cell.angle_gamma   90.00
#
_symmetry.space_group_name_H-M   'P 1'
#
loop_
_entity.id
_entity.type
_entity.pdbx_description
1 polymer ?
#
loop_
_entity_poly.entity_id
_entity_poly.type
_entity_poly.pdbx_seq_one_letter_code
_entity_poly.pdbx_strand_id
1 'polypeptide(L)'
;MDKFLLLLLLLAVFPFVFFQGVGPTTLCMVCENFKRGHCLRGKSNCTMEQGPGCRTRDFFIFTDRGNAAKWVALQPHSLDCSNNCQSINYHLGTLRISIFCCKGQDFCNKYQGKGLEWKPY
;
A
#
# COMPACT_ATOMS: atom_id res chain seq x y z
N MET A 1 -3.56 -53.82 -7.69
CA MET A 1 -3.37 -52.50 -8.31
C MET A 1 -4.33 -51.45 -7.75
N ASP A 2 -5.57 -51.80 -7.40
CA ASP A 2 -6.55 -50.85 -6.83
C ASP A 2 -6.11 -50.12 -5.56
N LYS A 3 -5.44 -50.82 -4.65
CA LYS A 3 -5.02 -50.25 -3.35
C LYS A 3 -3.96 -49.16 -3.48
N PHE A 4 -3.10 -49.27 -4.50
CA PHE A 4 -2.07 -48.27 -4.83
C PHE A 4 -2.66 -47.04 -5.53
N LEU A 5 -3.64 -47.26 -6.42
CA LEU A 5 -4.36 -46.20 -7.11
C LEU A 5 -5.17 -45.35 -6.12
N LEU A 6 -5.82 -46.00 -5.15
CA LEU A 6 -6.56 -45.35 -4.07
C LEU A 6 -5.64 -44.49 -3.18
N LEU A 7 -4.43 -45.00 -2.88
CA LEU A 7 -3.43 -44.27 -2.08
C LEU A 7 -2.90 -43.03 -2.81
N LEU A 8 -2.64 -43.15 -4.11
CA LEU A 8 -2.24 -42.02 -4.97
C LEU A 8 -3.33 -40.94 -5.07
N LEU A 9 -4.60 -41.34 -5.20
CA LEU A 9 -5.74 -40.43 -5.18
C LEU A 9 -5.86 -39.68 -3.84
N LEU A 10 -5.72 -40.38 -2.71
CA LEU A 10 -5.76 -39.76 -1.38
C LEU A 10 -4.60 -38.77 -1.17
N LEU A 11 -3.39 -39.12 -1.62
CA LEU A 11 -2.21 -38.25 -1.54
C LEU A 11 -2.31 -37.01 -2.45
N ALA A 12 -3.03 -37.09 -3.57
CA ALA A 12 -3.24 -35.96 -4.48
C ALA A 12 -4.37 -35.02 -4.03
N VAL A 13 -5.43 -35.58 -3.42
CA VAL A 13 -6.60 -34.79 -2.97
C VAL A 13 -6.31 -34.07 -1.65
N PHE A 14 -5.57 -34.68 -0.72
CA PHE A 14 -5.26 -34.07 0.58
C PHE A 14 -4.64 -32.65 0.47
N PRO A 15 -3.53 -32.41 -0.28
CA PRO A 15 -2.91 -31.09 -0.33
C PRO A 15 -3.78 -30.03 -1.02
N PHE A 16 -4.68 -30.42 -1.92
CA PHE A 16 -5.56 -29.47 -2.61
C PHE A 16 -6.63 -28.88 -1.70
N VAL A 17 -7.05 -29.60 -0.64
CA VAL A 17 -8.10 -29.13 0.29
C VAL A 17 -7.53 -28.23 1.39
N PHE A 18 -6.25 -28.38 1.76
CA PHE A 18 -5.63 -27.59 2.84
C PHE A 18 -5.08 -26.22 2.40
N PHE A 19 -4.84 -25.99 1.10
CA PHE A 19 -4.16 -24.76 0.64
C PHE A 19 -5.08 -23.64 0.14
N GLN A 20 -6.41 -23.76 0.24
CA GLN A 20 -7.33 -22.81 -0.40
C GLN A 20 -7.61 -21.50 0.37
N GLY A 21 -6.96 -21.22 1.52
CA GLY A 21 -7.43 -20.16 2.42
C GLY A 21 -6.51 -18.97 2.70
N VAL A 22 -5.19 -19.10 2.52
CA VAL A 22 -4.25 -18.09 3.03
C VAL A 22 -3.75 -17.22 1.87
N GLY A 23 -4.49 -16.14 1.59
CA GLY A 23 -3.98 -15.07 0.74
C GLY A 23 -2.68 -14.50 1.33
N PRO A 24 -1.74 -13.99 0.51
CA PRO A 24 -0.51 -13.41 1.03
C PRO A 24 -0.84 -12.23 1.94
N THR A 25 -0.56 -12.38 3.24
CA THR A 25 -0.70 -11.31 4.23
C THR A 25 0.33 -10.24 3.95
N THR A 26 -0.10 -8.97 3.84
CA THR A 26 0.82 -7.84 3.68
C THR A 26 0.88 -7.05 4.98
N LEU A 27 2.07 -6.89 5.55
CA LEU A 27 2.29 -5.99 6.68
C LEU A 27 2.48 -4.55 6.17
N CYS A 28 1.75 -3.58 6.71
CA CYS A 28 1.81 -2.19 6.32
C CYS A 28 2.30 -1.31 7.46
N MET A 29 2.98 -0.21 7.12
CA MET A 29 3.30 0.82 8.11
C MET A 29 2.08 1.71 8.31
N VAL A 30 1.76 2.02 9.56
CA VAL A 30 0.81 3.08 9.93
C VAL A 30 1.60 4.26 10.45
N CYS A 31 1.29 5.45 9.95
CA CYS A 31 1.90 6.69 10.40
C CYS A 31 0.99 7.88 10.09
N GLU A 32 0.66 8.66 11.10
CA GLU A 32 -0.11 9.90 10.91
C GLU A 32 0.73 11.00 10.27
N ASN A 33 2.03 11.05 10.60
CA ASN A 33 2.95 12.11 10.20
C ASN A 33 4.25 11.49 9.68
N PHE A 34 4.26 11.09 8.41
CA PHE A 34 5.44 10.54 7.76
C PHE A 34 6.18 11.61 6.95
N LYS A 35 7.48 11.73 7.19
CA LYS A 35 8.34 12.73 6.55
C LYS A 35 9.72 12.15 6.29
N ARG A 36 10.17 12.23 5.04
CA ARG A 36 11.54 11.86 4.62
C ARG A 36 11.98 10.46 5.08
N GLY A 37 11.10 9.47 5.03
CA GLY A 37 11.42 8.10 5.43
C GLY A 37 11.19 7.78 6.92
N HIS A 38 10.82 8.77 7.72
CA HIS A 38 10.62 8.64 9.17
C HIS A 38 9.17 8.93 9.55
N CYS A 39 8.66 8.16 10.53
CA CYS A 39 7.39 8.45 11.15
C CYS A 39 7.59 9.34 12.39
N LEU A 40 7.06 10.55 12.35
CA LEU A 40 7.16 11.54 13.43
C LEU A 40 6.04 11.40 14.47
N ARG A 41 4.88 10.84 14.09
CA ARG A 41 3.72 10.65 14.96
C ARG A 41 2.85 9.48 14.51
N GLY A 42 2.31 8.74 15.49
CA GLY A 42 1.31 7.69 15.24
C GLY A 42 1.89 6.44 14.58
N LYS A 43 3.14 6.09 14.92
CA LYS A 43 3.81 4.91 14.37
C LYS A 43 3.15 3.63 14.91
N SER A 44 2.60 2.82 14.01
CA SER A 44 2.18 1.45 14.31
C SER A 44 2.26 0.61 13.04
N ASN A 45 1.77 -0.63 13.09
CA ASN A 45 1.68 -1.53 11.95
C ASN A 45 0.26 -2.10 11.86
N CYS A 46 -0.14 -2.52 10.66
CA CYS A 46 -1.39 -3.23 10.43
C CYS A 46 -1.17 -4.31 9.35
N THR A 47 -1.98 -5.37 9.39
CA THR A 47 -1.86 -6.51 8.47
C THR A 47 -3.11 -6.61 7.60
N MET A 48 -2.92 -6.87 6.30
CA MET A 48 -4.00 -7.07 5.33
C MET A 48 -3.96 -8.51 4.79
N GLU A 49 -4.98 -9.31 5.11
CA GLU A 49 -5.04 -10.74 4.76
C GLU A 49 -5.87 -11.01 3.50
N GLN A 50 -6.96 -10.25 3.30
CA GLN A 50 -7.87 -10.40 2.16
C GLN A 50 -8.41 -9.02 1.75
N GLY A 51 -8.16 -8.61 0.51
CA GLY A 51 -8.57 -7.29 0.06
C GLY A 51 -7.58 -6.17 0.44
N PRO A 52 -7.95 -4.92 0.18
CA PRO A 52 -7.01 -3.93 -0.32
C PRO A 52 -5.94 -3.49 0.66
N GLY A 53 -4.80 -3.11 0.10
CA GLY A 53 -3.52 -3.17 0.81
C GLY A 53 -3.13 -1.90 1.56
N CYS A 54 -1.82 -1.68 1.58
CA CYS A 54 -1.21 -0.54 2.22
C CYS A 54 -1.47 0.72 1.39
N ARG A 55 -1.83 1.81 2.07
CA ARG A 55 -2.14 3.10 1.48
C ARG A 55 -1.13 4.16 1.91
N THR A 56 -0.85 5.07 0.98
CA THR A 56 -0.15 6.34 1.20
C THR A 56 -1.05 7.48 0.72
N ARG A 57 -1.15 8.56 1.49
CA ARG A 57 -1.87 9.79 1.10
C ARG A 57 -0.95 11.00 1.14
N ASP A 58 -0.59 11.51 -0.02
CA ASP A 58 0.15 12.75 -0.19
C ASP A 58 -0.79 13.93 -0.42
N PHE A 59 -0.46 15.06 0.20
CA PHE A 59 -1.17 16.32 0.05
C PHE A 59 -0.23 17.34 -0.61
N PHE A 60 -0.75 18.09 -1.58
CA PHE A 60 0.00 19.15 -2.26
C PHE A 60 -0.85 20.41 -2.32
N ILE A 61 -0.24 21.56 -2.09
CA ILE A 61 -0.89 22.85 -2.29
C ILE A 61 -0.30 23.55 -3.50
N PHE A 62 -1.17 24.11 -4.33
CA PHE A 62 -0.79 24.97 -5.42
C PHE A 62 -0.44 26.35 -4.86
N THR A 63 0.79 26.76 -5.09
CA THR A 63 1.26 28.11 -4.74
C THR A 63 1.61 28.85 -6.01
N ASP A 64 0.99 30.01 -6.19
CA ASP A 64 1.32 30.98 -7.23
C ASP A 64 2.08 32.15 -6.59
N ARG A 65 3.32 32.38 -7.03
CA ARG A 65 4.16 33.51 -6.59
C ARG A 65 4.36 34.53 -7.71
N GLY A 66 3.43 34.62 -8.66
CA GLY A 66 3.43 35.58 -9.76
C GLY A 66 4.36 35.20 -10.92
N ASN A 67 5.63 34.88 -10.63
CA ASN A 67 6.60 34.44 -11.63
C ASN A 67 6.76 32.91 -11.72
N ALA A 68 6.19 32.17 -10.76
CA ALA A 68 6.24 30.71 -10.74
C ALA A 68 5.02 30.16 -9.99
N ALA A 69 4.22 29.39 -10.72
CA ALA A 69 3.18 28.56 -10.16
C ALA A 69 3.70 27.13 -10.01
N LYS A 70 3.60 26.55 -8.80
CA LYS A 70 4.01 25.16 -8.56
C LYS A 70 3.19 24.48 -7.49
N TRP A 71 3.11 23.16 -7.61
CA TRP A 71 2.63 22.29 -6.55
C TRP A 71 3.72 22.09 -5.49
N VAL A 72 3.39 22.31 -4.24
CA VAL A 72 4.27 22.11 -3.09
C VAL A 72 3.69 21.00 -2.23
N ALA A 73 4.49 19.97 -1.98
CA ALA A 73 4.10 18.89 -1.07
C ALA A 73 3.91 19.44 0.35
N LEU A 74 2.70 19.29 0.88
CA LEU A 74 2.38 19.50 2.28
C LEU A 74 2.88 18.27 3.04
N GLN A 75 4.16 18.27 3.40
CA GLN A 75 4.68 17.28 4.33
C GLN A 75 4.18 17.62 5.73
N PRO A 76 3.80 16.62 6.54
CA PRO A 76 3.92 15.17 6.31
C PRO A 76 2.75 14.53 5.54
N HIS A 77 2.98 13.32 5.00
CA HIS A 77 1.91 12.47 4.47
C HIS A 77 1.53 11.37 5.46
N SER A 78 0.38 10.72 5.23
CA SER A 78 -0.11 9.64 6.10
C SER A 78 0.02 8.27 5.44
N LEU A 79 0.35 7.25 6.24
CA LEU A 79 0.43 5.84 5.87
C LEU A 79 -0.59 5.04 6.68
N ASP A 80 -1.37 4.17 6.04
CA ASP A 80 -2.36 3.33 6.70
C ASP A 80 -2.71 2.04 5.93
N CYS A 81 -3.49 1.15 6.55
CA CYS A 81 -4.19 0.08 5.84
C CYS A 81 -5.56 0.58 5.36
N SER A 82 -6.04 0.11 4.22
CA SER A 82 -7.38 0.46 3.75
C SER A 82 -8.07 -0.69 3.07
N ASN A 83 -9.19 -1.13 3.64
CA ASN A 83 -10.14 -2.10 3.08
C ASN A 83 -10.88 -1.60 1.82
N ASN A 84 -10.67 -0.34 1.41
CA ASN A 84 -11.05 0.21 0.11
C ASN A 84 -9.90 1.10 -0.39
N CYS A 85 -8.84 0.50 -0.94
CA CYS A 85 -7.70 1.23 -1.47
C CYS A 85 -7.73 1.25 -3.00
N GLN A 86 -7.85 2.45 -3.58
CA GLN A 86 -7.68 2.69 -5.00
C GLN A 86 -6.68 3.83 -5.20
N SER A 87 -5.69 3.61 -6.07
CA SER A 87 -4.72 4.65 -6.42
C SER A 87 -5.42 5.70 -7.27
N ILE A 88 -5.56 6.91 -6.75
CA ILE A 88 -6.26 8.02 -7.41
C ILE A 88 -5.56 9.34 -7.13
N ASN A 89 -5.72 10.30 -8.05
CA ASN A 89 -5.34 11.68 -7.86
C ASN A 89 -6.61 12.54 -8.03
N TYR A 90 -6.86 13.44 -7.12
CA TYR A 90 -7.96 14.40 -7.28
C TYR A 90 -7.60 15.77 -6.72
N HIS A 91 -8.30 16.77 -7.23
CA HIS A 91 -8.07 18.18 -6.94
C HIS A 91 -9.28 18.76 -6.20
N LEU A 92 -9.02 19.55 -5.17
CA LEU A 92 -10.00 20.33 -4.41
C LEU A 92 -9.50 21.78 -4.36
N GLY A 93 -9.85 22.56 -5.39
CA GLY A 93 -9.30 23.91 -5.56
C GLY A 93 -7.77 23.90 -5.71
N THR A 94 -7.07 24.59 -4.82
CA THR A 94 -5.60 24.62 -4.76
C THR A 94 -4.99 23.43 -4.03
N LEU A 95 -5.79 22.50 -3.50
CA LEU A 95 -5.32 21.27 -2.88
C LEU A 95 -5.33 20.13 -3.89
N ARG A 96 -4.25 19.37 -3.99
CA ARG A 96 -4.19 18.08 -4.70
C ARG A 96 -3.94 16.99 -3.68
N ILE A 97 -4.72 15.92 -3.78
CA ILE A 97 -4.59 14.72 -2.93
C ILE A 97 -4.24 13.56 -3.85
N SER A 98 -3.13 12.88 -3.52
CA SER A 98 -2.64 11.71 -4.23
C SER A 98 -2.72 10.50 -3.30
N ILE A 99 -3.51 9.52 -3.66
CA ILE A 99 -3.65 8.25 -2.96
C ILE A 99 -2.88 7.19 -3.75
N PHE A 100 -2.01 6.45 -3.08
CA PHE A 100 -1.30 5.31 -3.63
C PHE A 100 -1.59 4.05 -2.83
N CYS A 101 -1.76 2.92 -3.52
CA CYS A 101 -2.05 1.61 -2.94
C CYS A 101 -1.06 0.54 -3.41
N CYS A 102 -0.58 -0.30 -2.49
CA CYS A 102 0.25 -1.48 -2.80
C CYS A 102 -0.10 -2.68 -1.92
N LYS A 103 0.31 -3.87 -2.36
CA LYS A 103 0.13 -5.15 -1.66
C LYS A 103 1.22 -6.14 -2.06
N GLY A 104 1.36 -7.23 -1.30
CA GLY A 104 2.25 -8.36 -1.62
C GLY A 104 3.72 -8.15 -1.23
N GLN A 105 4.05 -7.01 -0.61
CA GLN A 105 5.37 -6.74 -0.05
C GLN A 105 5.20 -5.97 1.27
N ASP A 106 5.87 -6.44 2.31
CA ASP A 106 5.83 -5.79 3.62
C ASP A 106 6.38 -4.36 3.55
N PHE A 107 5.67 -3.46 4.23
CA PHE A 107 5.94 -2.03 4.31
C PHE A 107 6.04 -1.31 2.95
N CYS A 108 5.37 -1.84 1.92
CA CYS A 108 5.41 -1.27 0.57
C CYS A 108 4.97 0.21 0.52
N ASN A 109 4.11 0.65 1.44
CA ASN A 109 3.62 2.04 1.51
C ASN A 109 4.68 3.04 2.01
N LYS A 110 5.80 2.58 2.56
CA LYS A 110 6.90 3.45 3.00
C LYS A 110 7.66 4.10 1.83
N TYR A 111 7.65 3.46 0.67
CA TYR A 111 8.45 3.83 -0.51
C TYR A 111 7.65 4.55 -1.59
N GLN A 112 6.38 4.83 -1.28
CA GLN A 112 5.40 5.33 -2.21
C GLN A 112 5.01 6.74 -1.78
N GLY A 113 4.77 7.62 -2.73
CA GLY A 113 4.70 9.06 -2.47
C GLY A 113 6.02 9.76 -2.76
N LYS A 114 6.36 9.80 -4.04
CA LYS A 114 7.45 10.59 -4.60
C LYS A 114 6.87 11.88 -5.16
N GLY A 115 6.59 12.84 -4.27
CA GLY A 115 6.33 14.24 -4.66
C GLY A 115 7.48 14.92 -5.43
N LEU A 116 8.57 14.21 -5.70
CA LEU A 116 9.64 14.50 -6.63
C LEU A 116 10.07 13.16 -7.26
N GLU A 117 10.15 13.10 -8.59
CA GLU A 117 10.61 11.97 -9.43
C GLU A 117 11.34 10.83 -8.68
N TRP A 118 10.79 9.61 -8.78
CA TRP A 118 11.60 8.42 -8.60
C TRP A 118 12.28 8.15 -9.93
N LYS A 119 13.57 8.50 -10.04
CA LYS A 119 14.44 7.85 -11.02
C LYS A 119 14.89 6.51 -10.42
N PRO A 120 14.57 5.36 -11.05
CA PRO A 120 15.42 4.20 -10.90
C PRO A 120 16.76 4.56 -11.55
N TYR A 121 17.84 4.36 -10.81
CA TYR A 121 19.23 4.27 -11.30
C TYR A 121 19.65 5.23 -12.42
#